data_AF-A0A2K3K6L6-F1
#
_entry.id   AF-A0A2K3K6L6-F1
#
_cell.length_a   1.000
_cell.length_b   1.000
_cell.length_c   1.000
_cell.angle_alpha   90.00
_cell.angle_beta   90.00
_cell.angle_gamma   90.00
#
_symmetry.space_group_name_H-M   'P 1'
#
loop_
_entity.id
_entity.type
_entity.pdbx_description
1 polymer ?
#
loop_
_entity_poly.entity_id
_entity_poly.type
_entity_poly.pdbx_seq_one_letter_code
_entity_poly.pdbx_strand_id
1 'polypeptide(L)'
;MLHAWQHARTTDAANRRQQQVQHVVGQPPQQVLLFKYNIDAAIFDSEQKVDVCLRDEEGHFIAAMTTNKDVVMAAAEGEAWGLYQ
;
A
#
# COMPACT_ATOMS: atom_id res chain seq x y z
N MET A 1 -12.00 2.25 14.65
CA MET A 1 -11.34 2.11 13.32
C MET A 1 -11.27 3.43 12.54
N LEU A 2 -12.39 4.14 12.28
CA LEU A 2 -12.37 5.40 11.51
C LEU A 2 -11.44 6.49 12.08
N HIS A 3 -11.44 6.66 13.40
CA HIS A 3 -10.58 7.64 14.08
C HIS A 3 -9.08 7.35 13.95
N ALA A 4 -8.67 6.08 14.01
CA ALA A 4 -7.28 5.69 13.83
C ALA A 4 -6.81 5.99 12.38
N TRP A 5 -7.69 5.76 11.41
CA TRP A 5 -7.42 6.03 9.99
C TRP A 5 -7.29 7.52 9.68
N GLN A 6 -8.15 8.36 10.29
CA GLN A 6 -8.04 9.82 10.19
C GLN A 6 -6.75 10.34 10.85
N HIS A 7 -6.32 9.72 11.94
CA HIS A 7 -5.10 10.12 12.64
C HIS A 7 -3.82 9.74 11.87
N ALA A 8 -3.79 8.55 11.25
CA ALA A 8 -2.70 8.15 10.36
C ALA A 8 -2.57 9.13 9.17
N ARG A 9 -3.69 9.45 8.51
CA ARG A 9 -3.72 10.35 7.36
C ARG A 9 -3.23 11.78 7.65
N THR A 10 -3.51 12.29 8.84
CA THR A 10 -3.04 13.61 9.28
C THR A 10 -1.55 13.59 9.65
N THR A 11 -1.08 12.49 10.23
CA THR A 11 0.33 12.31 10.61
C THR A 11 1.21 12.12 9.37
N ASP A 12 0.75 11.36 8.37
CA ASP A 12 1.45 11.18 7.10
C ASP A 12 1.52 12.47 6.28
N ALA A 13 0.47 13.28 6.30
CA ALA A 13 0.47 14.59 5.65
C ALA A 13 1.47 15.56 6.29
N ALA A 14 1.68 15.47 7.61
CA ALA A 14 2.68 16.25 8.33
C ALA A 14 4.11 15.77 8.03
N ASN A 15 4.35 14.45 7.98
CA ASN A 15 5.66 13.87 7.64
C ASN A 15 6.05 14.08 6.17
N ARG A 16 5.10 14.01 5.22
CA ARG A 16 5.36 14.32 3.80
C ARG A 16 5.87 15.73 3.56
N ARG A 17 5.52 16.71 4.42
CA ARG A 17 6.04 18.08 4.29
C ARG A 17 7.52 18.19 4.67
N GLN A 18 8.05 17.24 5.44
CA GLN A 18 9.46 17.23 5.86
C GLN A 18 10.34 16.32 4.99
N GLN A 19 9.76 15.33 4.31
CA GLN A 19 10.48 14.46 3.40
C GLN A 19 10.13 14.82 1.95
N GLN A 20 10.85 15.79 1.39
CA GLN A 20 10.89 15.97 -0.06
C GLN A 20 11.73 14.83 -0.64
N VAL A 21 11.13 13.64 -0.72
CA VAL A 21 11.71 12.48 -1.41
C VAL A 21 11.86 12.87 -2.87
N GLN A 22 13.08 12.85 -3.41
CA GLN A 22 13.31 12.94 -4.84
C GLN A 22 12.61 11.75 -5.50
N HIS A 23 11.43 12.00 -6.07
CA HIS A 23 10.76 11.03 -6.93
C HIS A 23 11.65 10.81 -8.16
N VAL A 24 12.39 9.70 -8.19
CA VAL A 24 12.92 9.17 -9.44
C VAL A 24 11.70 8.73 -10.25
N VAL A 25 11.25 9.60 -11.15
CA VAL A 25 10.17 9.27 -12.09
C VAL A 25 10.74 8.26 -13.08
N GLY A 26 10.54 6.98 -12.81
CA GLY A 26 10.81 5.91 -13.76
C GLY A 26 9.97 6.14 -15.02
N GLN A 27 10.60 6.20 -16.18
CA GLN A 27 9.87 6.27 -17.46
C GLN A 27 9.11 4.96 -17.68
N PRO A 28 7.79 5.00 -17.94
CA PRO A 28 7.05 3.78 -18.23
C PRO A 28 7.46 3.22 -19.61
N PRO A 29 7.62 1.89 -19.74
CA PRO A 29 7.91 1.26 -21.02
C PRO A 29 6.76 1.49 -22.02
N GLN A 30 7.11 1.81 -23.27
CA GLN A 30 6.12 2.09 -24.32
C GLN A 30 5.47 0.78 -24.79
N GLN A 31 4.13 0.72 -24.70
CA GLN A 31 3.23 -0.25 -25.34
C GLN A 31 3.03 -1.63 -24.69
N VAL A 32 2.85 -1.66 -23.37
CA VAL A 32 2.05 -2.70 -22.70
C VAL A 32 0.84 -1.98 -22.08
N LEU A 33 -0.31 -2.63 -21.94
CA LEU A 33 -1.43 -2.14 -21.12
C LEU A 33 -0.92 -1.98 -19.68
N LEU A 34 -0.29 -0.84 -19.41
CA LEU A 34 0.28 -0.46 -18.13
C LEU A 34 -0.89 0.02 -17.29
N PHE A 35 -1.46 -0.89 -16.51
CA PHE A 35 -2.24 -0.48 -15.36
C PHE A 35 -1.26 -0.01 -14.30
N LYS A 36 -1.24 1.30 -14.06
CA LYS A 36 -0.58 1.87 -12.90
C LYS A 36 -1.58 1.83 -11.75
N TYR A 37 -1.17 1.18 -10.68
CA TYR A 37 -1.96 1.03 -9.47
C TYR A 37 -1.05 1.22 -8.25
N ASN A 38 -1.65 1.69 -7.17
CA ASN A 38 -1.02 1.77 -5.87
C ASN A 38 -1.39 0.51 -5.10
N ILE A 39 -0.39 -0.16 -4.55
CA ILE A 39 -0.56 -1.27 -3.62
C ILE A 39 -0.33 -0.80 -2.20
N ASP A 40 -1.12 -1.28 -1.26
CA ASP A 40 -1.01 -1.02 0.17
C ASP A 40 -1.28 -2.33 0.93
N ALA A 41 -0.60 -2.55 2.05
CA ALA A 41 -0.80 -3.74 2.87
C ALA A 41 -1.02 -3.39 4.34
N ALA A 42 -2.05 -3.98 4.93
CA ALA A 42 -2.34 -3.89 6.35
C ALA A 42 -2.11 -5.25 7.02
N ILE A 43 -1.30 -5.25 8.08
CA ILE A 43 -0.92 -6.46 8.81
C ILE A 43 -1.63 -6.48 10.15
N PHE A 44 -2.36 -7.57 10.40
CA PHE A 44 -3.15 -7.80 11.60
C PHE A 44 -2.50 -8.96 12.37
N ASP A 45 -1.58 -8.65 13.28
CA ASP A 45 -0.80 -9.66 13.99
C ASP A 45 -1.66 -10.51 14.94
N SER A 46 -2.62 -9.90 15.65
CA SER A 46 -3.53 -10.60 16.55
C SER A 46 -4.41 -11.62 15.82
N GLU A 47 -4.82 -11.28 14.60
CA GLU A 47 -5.68 -12.10 13.75
C GLU A 47 -4.89 -13.02 12.82
N GLN A 48 -3.56 -12.92 12.81
CA GLN A 48 -2.67 -13.60 11.88
C GLN A 48 -3.12 -13.41 10.43
N LYS A 49 -3.38 -12.16 10.03
CA LYS A 49 -3.85 -11.82 8.69
C LYS A 49 -3.04 -10.72 8.04
N VAL A 50 -3.06 -10.72 6.72
CA VAL A 50 -2.62 -9.60 5.89
C VAL A 50 -3.72 -9.28 4.89
N ASP A 51 -4.02 -7.98 4.80
CA ASP A 51 -4.90 -7.41 3.79
C ASP A 51 -4.04 -6.65 2.78
N VAL A 52 -4.30 -6.84 1.50
CA VAL A 52 -3.64 -6.14 0.40
C VAL A 52 -4.71 -5.41 -0.40
N CYS A 53 -4.51 -4.14 -0.69
CA CYS A 53 -5.44 -3.31 -1.44
C CYS A 53 -4.76 -2.71 -2.68
N LEU A 54 -5.45 -2.79 -3.82
CA LEU A 54 -5.10 -2.13 -5.06
C LEU A 54 -5.99 -0.92 -5.28
N ARG A 55 -5.37 0.20 -5.62
CA ARG A 55 -6.04 1.45 -5.99
C ARG A 55 -5.55 1.96 -7.33
N ASP A 56 -6.41 2.65 -8.09
CA ASP A 56 -5.98 3.34 -9.29
C ASP A 56 -5.13 4.58 -8.96
N GLU A 57 -4.67 5.28 -9.99
CA GLU A 57 -3.86 6.50 -9.83
C GLU A 57 -4.59 7.62 -9.08
N GLU A 58 -5.92 7.65 -9.14
CA GLU A 58 -6.78 8.63 -8.47
C GLU A 58 -7.10 8.20 -7.03
N GLY A 59 -6.65 7.01 -6.62
CA GLY A 59 -6.86 6.43 -5.29
C GLY A 59 -8.18 5.68 -5.13
N HIS A 60 -8.93 5.47 -6.21
CA HIS A 60 -10.14 4.66 -6.19
C HIS A 60 -9.81 3.21 -5.93
N PHE A 61 -10.65 2.56 -5.14
CA PHE A 61 -10.53 1.14 -4.87
C PHE A 61 -10.75 0.32 -6.15
N ILE A 62 -9.80 -0.55 -6.47
CA ILE A 62 -9.92 -1.52 -7.57
C ILE A 62 -10.26 -2.90 -7.00
N ALA A 63 -9.44 -3.38 -6.08
CA ALA A 63 -9.52 -4.72 -5.53
C ALA A 63 -8.86 -4.79 -4.15
N ALA A 64 -9.21 -5.82 -3.38
CA ALA A 64 -8.48 -6.20 -2.18
C ALA A 64 -8.50 -7.72 -1.99
N MET A 65 -7.50 -8.21 -1.28
CA MET A 65 -7.36 -9.59 -0.87
C MET A 65 -7.03 -9.62 0.62
N THR A 66 -7.67 -10.54 1.34
CA THR A 66 -7.31 -10.90 2.71
C THR A 66 -6.80 -12.32 2.70
N THR A 67 -5.66 -12.57 3.33
CA THR A 67 -5.18 -13.93 3.58
C THR A 67 -4.74 -14.11 5.02
N ASN A 68 -4.71 -15.36 5.46
CA ASN A 68 -4.02 -15.73 6.69
C ASN A 68 -2.51 -15.66 6.44
N LYS A 69 -1.74 -15.24 7.45
CA LYS A 69 -0.28 -15.23 7.42
C LYS A 69 0.25 -16.18 8.49
N ASP A 70 1.15 -17.06 8.08
CA ASP A 70 1.87 -17.94 9.01
C ASP A 70 3.21 -17.32 9.46
N VAL A 71 3.53 -16.12 8.96
CA VAL A 71 4.80 -15.43 9.19
C VAL A 71 4.55 -14.02 9.72
N VAL A 72 5.42 -13.58 10.63
CA VAL A 72 5.48 -12.17 11.07
C VAL A 72 6.16 -11.38 9.95
N MET A 73 5.43 -10.45 9.35
CA MET A 73 5.92 -9.58 8.28
C MET A 73 5.87 -8.13 8.78
N ALA A 74 6.87 -7.34 8.42
CA ALA A 74 6.78 -5.88 8.47
C ALA A 74 5.87 -5.36 7.34
N ALA A 75 5.37 -4.13 7.47
CA ALA A 75 4.48 -3.53 6.47
C ALA A 75 5.06 -3.58 5.03
N ALA A 76 6.34 -3.22 4.87
CA ALA A 76 7.02 -3.27 3.57
C ALA A 76 7.13 -4.69 3.00
N GLU A 77 7.27 -5.70 3.84
CA GLU A 77 7.28 -7.11 3.43
C GLU A 77 5.88 -7.55 3.01
N GLY A 78 4.83 -7.08 3.69
CA GLY A 78 3.43 -7.31 3.32
C GLY A 78 3.07 -6.70 1.96
N GLU A 79 3.55 -5.48 1.68
CA GLU A 79 3.37 -4.84 0.37
C GLU A 79 4.09 -5.59 -0.75
N ALA A 80 5.36 -5.97 -0.52
CA ALA A 80 6.14 -6.73 -1.49
C ALA A 80 5.53 -8.13 -1.75
N TRP A 81 5.04 -8.78 -0.70
CA TRP A 81 4.32 -10.04 -0.80
C TRP A 81 3.03 -9.88 -1.59
N GLY A 82 2.24 -8.84 -1.31
CA GLY A 82 1.00 -8.55 -2.02
C GLY A 82 1.20 -8.28 -3.51
N LEU A 83 2.36 -7.72 -3.90
CA LEU A 83 2.73 -7.52 -5.30
C LEU A 83 3.09 -8.83 -6.02
N TYR A 84 3.58 -9.83 -5.28
CA TYR A 84 3.97 -11.14 -5.82
C TYR A 84 2.78 -12.07 -6.08
N GLN A 85 1.70 -11.92 -5.31
CA GLN A 85 0.49 -12.76 -5.45
C GLN A 85 -0.24 -12.53 -6.77
#